data_AF-A0A2T6D0J1-F1
#
_entry.id   AF-A0A2T6D0J1-F1
#
_cell.length_a   1.000
_cell.length_b   1.000
_cell.length_c   1.000
_cell.angle_alpha   90.00
_cell.angle_beta   90.00
_cell.angle_gamma   90.00
#
_symmetry.space_group_name_H-M   'P 1'
#
loop_
_entity.id
_entity.type
_entity.pdbx_description
1 polymer ?
#
loop_
_entity_poly.entity_id
_entity_poly.type
_entity_poly.pdbx_seq_one_letter_code
_entity_poly.pdbx_strand_id
1 'polypeptide(L)'
;MKRGLIAVLLALQCSFAQTPQNPMVAEGIAAFKKGDYENARMLFDAALAQNPKDTTAQNYARITAMKLKSSDSGLQGALKKVIIPKVELSDVTAREGIDYVVQRIEKLTEGKQKVSLVWMVPSDFPAKVTLSLQNVPATEALRYIAEMAGLQLDYDNYALKIRPLQAAAPAGT
;
A
#
# COMPACT_ATOMS: atom_id res chain seq x y z
N MET A 1 47.83 -52.70 -21.02
CA MET A 1 48.10 -51.87 -19.82
C MET A 1 46.79 -51.79 -19.02
N LYS A 2 46.75 -52.36 -17.81
CA LYS A 2 45.55 -52.45 -16.95
C LYS A 2 45.68 -51.44 -15.79
N ARG A 3 44.51 -50.99 -15.29
CA ARG A 3 44.20 -50.35 -13.98
C ARG A 3 44.46 -48.83 -13.94
N GLY A 4 43.56 -47.97 -13.49
CA GLY A 4 42.23 -48.14 -12.87
C GLY A 4 41.66 -46.80 -12.36
N LEU A 5 40.45 -46.87 -11.80
CA LEU A 5 39.73 -45.92 -10.92
C LEU A 5 39.27 -44.58 -11.55
N ILE A 6 37.99 -44.41 -11.88
CA ILE A 6 36.84 -44.11 -10.98
C ILE A 6 37.06 -42.89 -10.09
N ALA A 7 36.47 -41.77 -10.51
CA ALA A 7 35.76 -40.83 -9.63
C ALA A 7 34.81 -39.98 -10.49
N VAL A 8 33.67 -40.56 -10.88
CA VAL A 8 32.53 -39.80 -11.39
C VAL A 8 31.93 -39.08 -10.19
N LEU A 9 32.37 -37.84 -9.94
CA LEU A 9 31.72 -36.95 -8.99
C LEU A 9 30.52 -36.33 -9.72
N LEU A 10 29.41 -37.06 -9.74
CA LEU A 10 28.12 -36.57 -10.20
C LEU A 10 27.66 -35.52 -9.19
N ALA A 11 27.98 -34.25 -9.44
CA ALA A 11 27.41 -33.16 -8.67
C ALA A 11 25.89 -33.17 -8.94
N LEU A 12 25.12 -33.65 -7.96
CA LEU A 12 23.70 -33.36 -7.86
C LEU A 12 23.57 -31.84 -7.89
N GLN A 13 23.22 -31.30 -9.05
CA GLN A 13 22.61 -29.99 -9.09
C GLN A 13 21.26 -30.17 -8.40
N CYS A 14 21.21 -29.82 -7.11
CA CYS A 14 19.96 -29.46 -6.47
C CYS A 14 19.39 -28.30 -7.28
N SER A 15 18.57 -28.61 -8.28
CA SER A 15 17.58 -27.69 -8.77
C SER A 15 16.65 -27.44 -7.58
N PHE A 16 16.96 -26.43 -6.76
CA PHE A 16 15.93 -25.78 -5.98
C PHE A 16 14.86 -25.45 -6.99
N ALA A 17 13.72 -26.15 -6.91
CA ALA A 17 12.56 -25.83 -7.69
C ALA A 17 12.32 -24.34 -7.46
N GLN A 18 12.67 -23.51 -8.45
CA GLN A 18 11.99 -22.26 -8.64
C GLN A 18 10.56 -22.71 -8.89
N THR A 19 9.76 -22.81 -7.82
CA THR A 19 8.32 -22.93 -7.95
C THR A 19 7.96 -21.88 -8.99
N PRO A 20 7.40 -22.25 -10.16
CA PRO A 20 6.98 -21.27 -11.13
C PRO A 20 6.01 -20.38 -10.37
N GLN A 21 6.49 -19.22 -9.95
CA GLN A 21 5.75 -18.30 -9.10
C GLN A 21 4.58 -17.92 -9.98
N ASN A 22 3.39 -18.45 -9.68
CA ASN A 22 2.20 -18.15 -10.47
C ASN A 22 2.18 -16.62 -10.64
N PRO A 23 2.20 -16.11 -11.89
CA PRO A 23 2.38 -14.68 -12.14
C PRO A 23 1.34 -13.86 -11.36
N MET A 24 0.14 -14.40 -11.17
CA MET A 24 -0.93 -13.80 -10.37
C MET A 24 -0.55 -13.65 -8.89
N VAL A 25 0.17 -14.62 -8.32
CA VAL A 25 0.66 -14.52 -6.93
C VAL A 25 1.75 -13.47 -6.83
N ALA A 26 2.68 -13.42 -7.78
CA ALA A 26 3.75 -12.42 -7.80
C ALA A 26 3.17 -10.99 -7.93
N GLU A 27 2.27 -10.79 -8.88
CA GLU A 27 1.57 -9.53 -9.10
C GLU A 27 0.68 -9.16 -7.91
N GLY A 28 -0.03 -10.13 -7.32
CA GLY A 28 -0.86 -9.91 -6.13
C GLY A 28 -0.03 -9.46 -4.94
N ILE A 29 1.15 -10.05 -4.74
CA ILE A 29 2.10 -9.61 -3.70
C ILE A 29 2.58 -8.18 -3.98
N ALA A 30 2.86 -7.84 -5.24
CA ALA A 30 3.27 -6.49 -5.61
C ALA A 30 2.15 -5.47 -5.33
N ALA A 31 0.90 -5.77 -5.69
CA ALA A 31 -0.27 -4.95 -5.38
C ALA A 31 -0.46 -4.80 -3.86
N PHE A 32 -0.36 -5.90 -3.10
CA PHE A 32 -0.47 -5.89 -1.65
C PHE A 32 0.58 -4.99 -0.98
N LYS A 33 1.84 -5.06 -1.45
CA LYS A 33 2.93 -4.22 -0.94
C LYS A 33 2.71 -2.73 -1.21
N LYS A 34 2.05 -2.41 -2.34
CA LYS A 34 1.64 -1.04 -2.69
C LYS A 34 0.41 -0.56 -1.90
N GLY A 35 -0.22 -1.41 -1.10
CA GLY A 35 -1.47 -1.09 -0.40
C GLY A 35 -2.72 -1.17 -1.27
N ASP A 36 -2.58 -1.61 -2.53
CA ASP A 36 -3.69 -1.83 -3.46
C ASP A 36 -4.36 -3.17 -3.14
N TYR A 37 -5.10 -3.18 -2.02
CA TYR A 37 -5.73 -4.39 -1.51
C TYR A 37 -6.89 -4.89 -2.38
N GLU A 38 -7.53 -4.00 -3.16
CA GLU A 38 -8.58 -4.37 -4.10
C GLU A 38 -8.00 -5.18 -5.25
N ASN A 39 -6.95 -4.70 -5.91
CA ASN A 39 -6.29 -5.42 -6.98
C ASN A 39 -5.58 -6.68 -6.47
N ALA A 40 -4.90 -6.60 -5.32
CA ALA A 40 -4.29 -7.75 -4.69
C ALA A 40 -5.32 -8.88 -4.44
N ARG A 41 -6.53 -8.52 -4.00
CA ARG A 41 -7.61 -9.48 -3.75
C ARG A 41 -8.01 -10.20 -5.04
N MET A 42 -8.21 -9.45 -6.13
CA MET A 42 -8.55 -10.04 -7.43
C MET A 42 -7.48 -11.04 -7.90
N LEU A 43 -6.21 -10.65 -7.78
CA LEU A 43 -5.06 -11.47 -8.20
C LEU A 43 -4.94 -12.75 -7.37
N PHE A 44 -5.12 -12.67 -6.05
CA PHE A 44 -5.10 -13.85 -5.19
C PHE A 44 -6.30 -14.77 -5.38
N ASP A 45 -7.51 -14.21 -5.56
CA ASP A 45 -8.71 -14.99 -5.86
C ASP A 45 -8.53 -15.78 -7.17
N ALA A 46 -7.96 -15.14 -8.19
CA ALA A 46 -7.69 -15.78 -9.46
C ALA A 46 -6.55 -16.82 -9.38
N ALA A 47 -5.51 -16.57 -8.58
CA ALA A 47 -4.47 -17.57 -8.28
C ALA A 47 -5.05 -18.83 -7.61
N LEU A 48 -5.96 -18.64 -6.65
CA LEU A 48 -6.63 -19.73 -5.94
C LEU A 48 -7.64 -20.48 -6.81
N ALA A 49 -8.24 -19.82 -7.81
CA ALA A 49 -9.06 -20.50 -8.79
C ALA A 49 -8.25 -21.50 -9.65
N GLN A 50 -6.98 -21.18 -9.96
CA GLN A 50 -6.08 -22.07 -10.71
C GLN A 50 -5.44 -23.14 -9.82
N ASN A 51 -5.01 -22.76 -8.61
CA ASN A 51 -4.42 -23.67 -7.64
C ASN A 51 -5.01 -23.44 -6.23
N PRO A 52 -6.12 -24.12 -5.89
CA PRO A 52 -6.78 -23.94 -4.59
C PRO A 52 -5.91 -24.28 -3.38
N LYS A 53 -4.81 -25.04 -3.56
CA LYS A 53 -3.90 -25.46 -2.50
C LYS A 53 -2.62 -24.61 -2.41
N ASP A 54 -2.53 -23.53 -3.17
CA ASP A 54 -1.41 -22.59 -3.07
C ASP A 54 -1.42 -21.90 -1.70
N THR A 55 -0.55 -22.33 -0.81
CA THR A 55 -0.45 -21.81 0.56
C THR A 55 -0.04 -20.34 0.60
N THR A 56 0.74 -19.87 -0.37
CA THR A 56 1.14 -18.47 -0.49
C THR A 56 -0.09 -17.62 -0.82
N ALA A 57 -0.82 -18.01 -1.87
CA ALA A 57 -2.04 -17.32 -2.27
C ALA A 57 -3.11 -17.33 -1.15
N GLN A 58 -3.30 -18.46 -0.45
CA GLN A 58 -4.24 -18.54 0.68
C GLN A 58 -3.86 -17.57 1.82
N ASN A 59 -2.58 -17.55 2.19
CA ASN A 59 -2.09 -16.69 3.27
C ASN A 59 -2.29 -15.22 2.93
N TYR A 60 -1.89 -14.80 1.73
CA TYR A 60 -2.04 -13.42 1.29
C TYR A 60 -3.51 -13.03 1.05
N ALA A 61 -4.35 -13.92 0.50
CA ALA A 61 -5.78 -13.67 0.34
C ALA A 61 -6.45 -13.38 1.69
N ARG A 62 -6.13 -14.18 2.72
CA ARG A 62 -6.66 -13.98 4.08
C ARG A 62 -6.27 -12.61 4.64
N ILE A 63 -4.99 -12.24 4.56
CA ILE A 63 -4.50 -10.96 5.09
C ILE A 63 -5.09 -9.79 4.29
N THR A 64 -5.18 -9.92 2.96
CA THR A 64 -5.82 -8.92 2.08
C THR A 64 -7.29 -8.74 2.43
N ALA A 65 -8.04 -9.81 2.64
CA ALA A 65 -9.44 -9.74 3.05
C ALA A 65 -9.61 -9.05 4.42
N MET A 66 -8.71 -9.30 5.37
CA MET A 66 -8.70 -8.58 6.65
C MET A 66 -8.43 -7.08 6.44
N LYS A 67 -7.47 -6.72 5.60
CA LYS A 67 -7.15 -5.32 5.28
C LYS A 67 -8.33 -4.60 4.64
N LEU A 68 -9.01 -5.21 3.68
CA LEU A 68 -10.23 -4.66 3.06
C LEU A 68 -11.37 -4.46 4.07
N LYS A 69 -11.59 -5.46 4.93
CA LYS A 69 -12.60 -5.33 5.99
C LYS A 69 -12.23 -4.21 6.98
N SER A 70 -10.94 -4.07 7.30
CA SER A 70 -10.41 -2.99 8.13
C SER A 70 -10.39 -1.64 7.43
N SER A 71 -10.41 -1.55 6.10
CA SER A 71 -10.56 -0.26 5.40
C SER A 71 -12.01 0.22 5.37
N ASP A 72 -12.98 -0.71 5.43
CA ASP A 72 -14.41 -0.37 5.56
C ASP A 72 -14.82 -0.10 7.02
N SER A 73 -14.05 -0.60 7.99
CA SER A 73 -14.19 -0.31 9.42
C SER A 73 -13.08 0.64 9.91
N GLY A 74 -13.16 1.18 11.12
CA GLY A 74 -12.13 2.07 11.66
C GLY A 74 -12.00 3.45 10.98
N LEU A 75 -10.82 4.07 11.10
CA LEU A 75 -10.55 5.44 10.66
C LEU A 75 -10.81 5.63 9.15
N GLN A 76 -10.29 4.75 8.30
CA GLN A 76 -10.44 4.87 6.85
C GLN A 76 -11.93 4.83 6.45
N GLY A 77 -12.68 3.87 6.98
CA GLY A 77 -14.12 3.74 6.71
C GLY A 77 -14.94 4.92 7.24
N ALA A 78 -14.54 5.51 8.37
CA ALA A 78 -15.15 6.73 8.88
C ALA A 78 -14.88 7.92 7.95
N LEU A 79 -13.65 8.11 7.51
CA LEU A 79 -13.26 9.21 6.61
C LEU A 79 -13.85 9.08 5.20
N LYS A 80 -14.04 7.84 4.70
CA LYS A 80 -14.68 7.57 3.40
C LYS A 80 -16.12 8.10 3.33
N LYS A 81 -16.79 8.23 4.48
CA LYS A 81 -18.16 8.77 4.58
C LYS A 81 -18.21 10.29 4.72
N VAL A 82 -17.09 10.94 5.02
CA VAL A 82 -17.00 12.39 5.14
C VAL A 82 -16.82 12.97 3.76
N ILE A 83 -17.88 13.56 3.19
CA ILE A 83 -17.82 14.25 1.91
C ILE A 83 -17.32 15.68 2.11
N ILE A 84 -16.22 16.02 1.46
CA ILE A 84 -15.68 17.37 1.45
C ILE A 84 -16.24 18.11 0.24
N PRO A 85 -17.03 19.18 0.43
CA PRO A 85 -17.69 19.86 -0.69
C PRO A 85 -16.70 20.48 -1.68
N LYS A 86 -15.58 21.01 -1.18
CA LYS A 86 -14.54 21.64 -1.99
C LYS A 86 -13.19 21.55 -1.29
N VAL A 87 -12.16 21.21 -2.06
CA VAL A 87 -10.73 21.34 -1.70
C VAL A 87 -10.05 22.09 -2.82
N GLU A 88 -9.40 23.20 -2.51
CA GLU A 88 -8.68 24.00 -3.49
C GLU A 88 -7.32 24.36 -2.90
N LEU A 89 -6.27 23.81 -3.51
CA LEU A 89 -4.88 23.98 -3.10
C LEU A 89 -4.10 24.54 -4.30
N SER A 90 -3.24 25.52 -4.05
CA SER A 90 -2.38 26.12 -5.07
C SER A 90 -0.98 26.31 -4.51
N ASP A 91 -0.03 25.52 -5.00
CA ASP A 91 1.39 25.56 -4.65
C ASP A 91 1.69 25.46 -3.14
N VAL A 92 0.89 24.64 -2.44
CA VAL A 92 1.07 24.37 -0.99
C VAL A 92 1.94 23.15 -0.80
N THR A 93 2.63 23.04 0.33
CA THR A 93 3.34 21.80 0.69
C THR A 93 2.36 20.65 0.90
N ALA A 94 2.82 19.41 0.67
CA ALA A 94 2.02 18.22 0.95
C ALA A 94 1.55 18.18 2.43
N ARG A 95 2.36 18.69 3.36
CA ARG A 95 2.01 18.81 4.78
C ARG A 95 0.86 19.77 5.00
N GLU A 96 0.97 21.00 4.47
CA GLU A 96 -0.12 21.98 4.53
C GLU A 96 -1.41 21.46 3.88
N GLY A 97 -1.31 20.78 2.74
CA GLY A 97 -2.45 20.19 2.06
C GLY A 97 -3.15 19.12 2.90
N ILE A 98 -2.39 18.19 3.49
CA ILE A 98 -2.94 17.13 4.35
C ILE A 98 -3.54 17.74 5.63
N ASP A 99 -2.84 18.68 6.26
CA ASP A 99 -3.32 19.38 7.46
C ASP A 99 -4.63 20.14 7.18
N TYR A 100 -4.73 20.81 6.03
CA TYR A 100 -5.95 21.48 5.59
C TYR A 100 -7.13 20.50 5.49
N VAL A 101 -6.93 19.34 4.87
CA VAL A 101 -7.98 18.32 4.74
C VAL A 101 -8.38 17.75 6.10
N VAL A 102 -7.43 17.50 6.99
CA VAL A 102 -7.71 17.04 8.37
C VAL A 102 -8.52 18.07 9.16
N GLN A 103 -8.17 19.35 9.08
CA GLN A 103 -8.98 20.40 9.71
C GLN A 103 -10.39 20.46 9.11
N ARG A 104 -10.54 20.20 7.82
CA ARG A 104 -11.85 20.17 7.17
C ARG A 104 -12.69 18.98 7.64
N ILE A 105 -12.08 17.80 7.82
CA ILE A 105 -12.71 16.63 8.44
C ILE A 105 -13.20 16.97 9.85
N GLU A 106 -12.35 17.55 10.69
CA GLU A 106 -12.73 17.88 12.08
C GLU A 106 -13.92 18.85 12.10
N LYS A 107 -13.90 19.89 11.26
CA LYS A 107 -15.02 20.84 11.14
C LYS A 107 -16.31 20.19 10.64
N LEU A 108 -16.24 19.37 9.58
CA LEU A 108 -17.42 18.72 8.98
C LEU A 108 -18.02 17.63 9.88
N THR A 109 -17.23 17.08 10.79
CA THR A 109 -17.67 16.07 11.75
C THR A 109 -17.96 16.66 13.14
N GLU A 110 -17.96 17.99 13.28
CA GLU A 110 -18.16 18.68 14.57
C GLU A 110 -17.21 18.18 15.67
N GLY A 111 -15.95 17.91 15.30
CA GLY A 111 -14.93 17.42 16.23
C GLY A 111 -15.01 15.92 16.56
N LYS A 112 -16.03 15.20 16.07
CA LYS A 112 -16.19 13.75 16.31
C LYS A 112 -15.06 12.94 15.70
N GLN A 113 -14.52 13.41 14.58
CA GLN A 113 -13.39 12.76 13.92
C GLN A 113 -12.14 13.62 14.02
N LYS A 114 -11.21 13.18 14.87
CA LYS A 114 -9.86 13.75 14.98
C LYS A 114 -8.86 12.76 14.40
N VAL A 115 -8.06 13.21 13.45
CA VAL A 115 -7.08 12.37 12.74
C VAL A 115 -5.69 12.70 13.28
N SER A 116 -5.02 11.73 13.90
CA SER A 116 -3.61 11.87 14.26
C SER A 116 -2.74 11.68 13.02
N LEU A 117 -1.82 12.59 12.75
CA LEU A 117 -0.89 12.50 11.62
C LEU A 117 0.48 12.01 12.07
N VAL A 118 1.01 10.98 11.40
CA VAL A 118 2.34 10.43 11.68
C VAL A 118 3.18 10.53 10.40
N TRP A 119 4.04 11.54 10.36
CA TRP A 119 4.95 11.78 9.24
C TRP A 119 6.19 10.88 9.36
N MET A 120 6.41 10.03 8.36
CA MET A 120 7.58 9.16 8.25
C MET A 120 8.52 9.64 7.13
N VAL A 121 8.52 10.95 6.91
CA VAL A 121 9.38 11.69 5.99
C VAL A 121 10.04 12.84 6.75
N PRO A 122 11.18 13.35 6.27
CA PRO A 122 11.83 14.53 6.84
C PRO A 122 10.88 15.72 7.00
N SER A 123 11.14 16.59 7.97
CA SER A 123 10.33 17.79 8.20
C SER A 123 10.38 18.78 7.03
N ASP A 124 11.48 18.79 6.29
CA ASP A 124 11.76 19.61 5.11
C ASP A 124 11.35 18.96 3.77
N PHE A 125 10.46 17.96 3.80
CA PHE A 125 9.95 17.31 2.59
C PHE A 125 9.40 18.33 1.56
N PRO A 126 10.00 18.47 0.37
CA PRO A 126 9.82 19.66 -0.48
C PRO A 126 8.59 19.62 -1.38
N ALA A 127 7.86 18.49 -1.44
CA ALA A 127 6.81 18.31 -2.44
C ALA A 127 5.67 19.33 -2.28
N LYS A 128 5.36 19.97 -3.40
CA LYS A 128 4.26 20.92 -3.55
C LYS A 128 3.10 20.30 -4.32
N VAL A 129 1.89 20.72 -4.00
CA VAL A 129 0.67 20.21 -4.62
C VAL A 129 -0.26 21.36 -5.02
N THR A 130 -0.89 21.20 -6.18
CA THR A 130 -1.94 22.08 -6.70
C THR A 130 -3.07 21.21 -7.20
N LEU A 131 -4.27 21.36 -6.63
CA LEU A 131 -5.43 20.56 -7.00
C LEU A 131 -6.74 21.26 -6.66
N SER A 132 -7.78 20.93 -7.41
CA SER A 132 -9.15 21.37 -7.16
C SER A 132 -10.08 20.18 -7.24
N LEU A 133 -10.75 19.88 -6.13
CA LEU A 133 -11.68 18.77 -5.99
C LEU A 133 -13.02 19.27 -5.47
N GLN A 134 -14.10 18.65 -5.91
CA GLN A 134 -15.46 18.99 -5.49
C GLN A 134 -16.24 17.73 -5.14
N ASN A 135 -16.97 17.79 -4.03
CA ASN A 135 -17.85 16.72 -3.55
C ASN A 135 -17.15 15.35 -3.49
N VAL A 136 -15.92 15.32 -2.97
CA VAL A 136 -15.12 14.10 -2.88
C VAL A 136 -15.10 13.55 -1.44
N PRO A 137 -15.01 12.22 -1.26
CA PRO A 137 -14.71 11.65 0.05
C PRO A 137 -13.37 12.19 0.59
N ALA A 138 -13.27 12.36 1.90
CA ALA A 138 -12.07 12.87 2.54
C ALA A 138 -10.85 11.96 2.30
N THR A 139 -11.05 10.64 2.22
CA THR A 139 -10.01 9.67 1.86
C THR A 139 -9.44 9.92 0.47
N GLU A 140 -10.27 10.33 -0.49
CA GLU A 140 -9.84 10.63 -1.86
C GLU A 140 -9.04 11.92 -1.92
N ALA A 141 -9.48 12.97 -1.22
CA ALA A 141 -8.73 14.22 -1.13
C ALA A 141 -7.32 13.99 -0.53
N LEU A 142 -7.24 13.24 0.58
CA LEU A 142 -5.96 12.86 1.19
C LEU A 142 -5.09 12.02 0.25
N ARG A 143 -5.67 11.01 -0.39
CA ARG A 143 -4.99 10.12 -1.33
C ARG A 143 -4.37 10.90 -2.49
N TYR A 144 -5.14 11.78 -3.14
CA TYR A 144 -4.64 12.58 -4.26
C TYR A 144 -3.49 13.50 -3.85
N ILE A 145 -3.57 14.16 -2.69
CA ILE A 145 -2.47 14.98 -2.16
C ILE A 145 -1.21 14.13 -1.99
N ALA A 146 -1.35 12.95 -1.38
CA ALA A 146 -0.22 12.06 -1.12
C ALA A 146 0.41 11.55 -2.42
N GLU A 147 -0.38 11.05 -3.36
CA GLU A 147 0.10 10.52 -4.65
C GLU A 147 0.85 11.59 -5.46
N MET A 148 0.30 12.81 -5.55
CA MET A 148 0.95 13.94 -6.24
C MET A 148 2.30 14.31 -5.60
N ALA A 149 2.41 14.09 -4.30
CA ALA A 149 3.61 14.35 -3.53
C ALA A 149 4.60 13.15 -3.50
N GLY A 150 4.31 12.03 -4.18
CA GLY A 150 5.14 10.83 -4.09
C GLY A 150 5.10 10.14 -2.73
N LEU A 151 3.98 10.28 -2.02
CA LEU A 151 3.72 9.71 -0.70
C LEU A 151 2.67 8.59 -0.79
N GLN A 152 2.67 7.73 0.22
CA GLN A 152 1.69 6.69 0.47
C GLN A 152 1.04 6.93 1.83
N LEU A 153 -0.27 6.70 1.89
CA LEU A 153 -1.07 6.77 3.10
C LEU A 153 -1.36 5.36 3.63
N ASP A 154 -1.08 5.14 4.91
CA ASP A 154 -1.54 3.95 5.62
C ASP A 154 -2.45 4.35 6.76
N TYR A 155 -3.67 3.84 6.72
CA TYR A 155 -4.65 4.04 7.76
C TYR A 155 -4.44 2.99 8.86
N ASP A 156 -4.19 3.49 10.07
CA ASP A 156 -4.27 2.71 11.31
C ASP A 156 -5.59 3.04 12.03
N ASN A 157 -5.87 2.42 13.18
CA ASN A 157 -7.13 2.60 13.91
C ASN A 157 -7.44 4.07 14.27
N TYR A 158 -6.41 4.88 14.55
CA TYR A 158 -6.55 6.29 14.96
C TYR A 158 -5.56 7.25 14.30
N ALA A 159 -4.62 6.73 13.51
CA ALA A 159 -3.55 7.51 12.94
C ALA A 159 -3.46 7.31 11.42
N LEU A 160 -3.20 8.39 10.71
CA LEU A 160 -2.82 8.38 9.32
C LEU A 160 -1.30 8.44 9.26
N LYS A 161 -0.68 7.35 8.82
CA LYS A 161 0.77 7.28 8.59
C LYS A 161 1.06 7.73 7.17
N ILE A 162 2.03 8.63 7.02
CA ILE A 162 2.43 9.19 5.73
C ILE A 162 3.87 8.75 5.47
N ARG A 163 4.06 7.89 4.47
CA ARG A 163 5.35 7.30 4.09
C ARG A 163 5.73 7.69 2.66
N PRO A 164 7.01 7.60 2.26
CA PRO A 164 7.39 7.66 0.86
C PRO A 164 6.71 6.54 0.05
N LEU A 165 6.25 6.85 -1.17
CA LEU A 165 5.67 5.85 -2.09
C LEU A 165 6.70 4.79 -2.51
N GLN A 166 7.99 5.16 -2.52
CA GLN A 166 9.11 4.24 -2.67
C GLN A 166 9.89 4.25 -1.35
N ALA A 167 9.97 3.12 -0.64
CA ALA A 167 11.00 2.97 0.38
C ALA A 167 12.34 3.25 -0.31
N ALA A 168 13.07 4.29 0.13
CA ALA A 168 14.38 4.60 -0.41
C ALA A 168 15.17 3.28 -0.43
N ALA A 169 15.57 2.83 -1.61
CA ALA A 169 16.48 1.69 -1.71
C ALA A 169 17.67 2.01 -0.79
N PRO A 170 18.20 1.04 -0.02
CA PRO A 170 19.43 1.31 0.73
C PRO A 170 20.43 1.84 -0.30
N ALA A 171 20.91 3.06 -0.08
CA ALA A 171 21.96 3.63 -0.92
C ALA A 171 23.09 2.62 -0.91
N GLY A 172 23.29 1.95 -2.04
CA GLY A 172 24.36 0.97 -2.19
C GLY A 172 25.67 1.68 -1.91
N THR A 173 26.35 1.25 -0.85
CA THR A 173 27.76 1.54 -0.59
C THR A 173 28.60 0.45 -1.20
#